data_AF-A0A1F5DB90-F1
#
_entry.id   AF-A0A1F5DB90-F1
#
_cell.length_a   1.000
_cell.length_b   1.000
_cell.length_c   1.000
_cell.angle_alpha   90.00
_cell.angle_beta   90.00
_cell.angle_gamma   90.00
#
_symmetry.space_group_name_H-M   'P 1'
#
loop_
_entity.id
_entity.type
_entity.pdbx_description
1 polymer ?
#
loop_
_entity_poly.entity_id
_entity_poly.type
_entity_poly.pdbx_seq_one_letter_code
_entity_poly.pdbx_strand_id
1 'polypeptide(L)'
;MSAMEEDMTIPHAIFMNRNLVAILIDCLVEEGVISPETRDRIIREAVESLTPQPGEVKLTSTEDFIRDVFAKGREMGYTKAAPAAPVCPSCGAEADPAQRFCASCGAKMR
;
A
#
# COMPACT_ATOMS: atom_id res chain seq x y z
N MET A 1 10.72 25.10 20.63
CA MET A 1 11.33 24.43 19.47
C MET A 1 10.26 23.51 18.92
N SER A 2 9.43 24.07 18.04
CA SER A 2 8.15 23.51 17.62
C SER A 2 8.34 22.35 16.65
N ALA A 3 7.40 21.41 16.72
CA ALA A 3 7.21 20.28 15.84
C ALA A 3 7.32 20.68 14.36
N MET A 4 8.12 19.93 13.61
CA MET A 4 8.08 19.91 12.15
C MET A 4 7.41 18.60 11.73
N GLU A 5 6.08 18.58 11.85
CA GLU A 5 5.22 17.61 11.16
C GLU A 5 4.73 18.30 9.89
N GLU A 6 5.53 18.25 8.82
CA GLU A 6 5.13 18.79 7.51
C GLU A 6 4.97 17.65 6.49
N ASP A 7 3.69 17.44 6.16
CA ASP A 7 3.13 16.96 4.90
C ASP A 7 3.66 15.66 4.30
N MET A 8 3.09 14.55 4.80
CA MET A 8 2.70 13.47 3.90
C MET A 8 1.59 14.00 2.98
N THR A 9 1.96 14.36 1.75
CA THR A 9 1.02 14.83 0.73
C THR A 9 -0.10 13.81 0.51
N ILE A 10 -1.27 14.11 1.09
CA ILE A 10 -2.59 13.47 0.92
C ILE A 10 -2.97 13.14 -0.55
N PRO A 11 -2.53 13.88 -1.60
CA PRO A 11 -2.88 13.59 -2.99
C PRO A 11 -2.55 12.17 -3.49
N HIS A 12 -1.44 11.56 -3.06
CA HIS A 12 -1.01 10.25 -3.57
C HIS A 12 -1.84 9.07 -3.04
N ALA A 13 -2.30 9.12 -1.79
CA ALA A 13 -3.21 8.11 -1.24
C ALA A 13 -4.59 8.18 -1.92
N ILE A 14 -5.03 9.38 -2.31
CA ILE A 14 -6.27 9.59 -3.07
C ILE A 14 -6.13 9.03 -4.50
N PHE A 15 -4.97 9.25 -5.15
CA PHE A 15 -4.71 8.72 -6.49
C PHE A 15 -4.70 7.19 -6.55
N MET A 16 -4.06 6.52 -5.57
CA MET A 16 -4.02 5.05 -5.50
C MET A 16 -5.36 4.39 -5.20
N ASN A 17 -6.20 5.08 -4.42
CA ASN A 17 -7.53 4.60 -4.12
C ASN A 17 -8.56 5.02 -5.16
N ARG A 18 -8.22 5.81 -6.19
CA ARG A 18 -9.16 6.24 -7.22
C ARG A 18 -9.82 5.07 -7.95
N ASN A 19 -9.04 4.04 -8.29
CA ASN A 19 -9.57 2.85 -8.96
C ASN A 19 -10.45 2.02 -8.02
N LEU A 20 -10.05 1.87 -6.76
CA LEU A 20 -10.84 1.15 -5.75
C LEU A 20 -12.13 1.89 -5.42
N VAL A 21 -12.07 3.21 -5.26
CA VAL A 21 -13.22 4.09 -5.01
C VAL A 21 -14.18 4.06 -6.21
N ALA A 22 -13.68 4.08 -7.44
CA ALA A 22 -14.53 3.91 -8.63
C ALA A 22 -15.26 2.56 -8.60
N ILE A 23 -14.55 1.46 -8.34
CA ILE A 23 -15.14 0.12 -8.22
C ILE A 23 -16.21 0.08 -7.12
N LEU A 24 -15.92 0.65 -5.94
CA LEU A 24 -16.88 0.69 -4.83
C LEU A 24 -18.12 1.51 -5.16
N ILE A 25 -17.97 2.65 -5.85
CA ILE A 25 -19.12 3.46 -6.26
C ILE A 25 -19.97 2.72 -7.30
N ASP A 26 -19.35 1.98 -8.23
CA ASP A 26 -20.09 1.15 -9.18
C ASP A 26 -20.85 0.02 -8.46
N CYS A 27 -20.26 -0.64 -7.46
CA CYS A 27 -20.98 -1.61 -6.63
C CYS A 27 -22.19 -0.97 -5.91
N LEU A 28 -22.10 0.27 -5.45
CA LEU A 28 -23.24 0.97 -4.84
C LEU A 28 -24.38 1.25 -5.84
N VAL A 29 -24.06 1.41 -7.13
CA VAL A 29 -25.06 1.52 -8.20
C VAL A 29 -25.70 0.15 -8.46
N GLU A 30 -24.90 -0.91 -8.52
CA GLU A 30 -25.38 -2.29 -8.74
C GLU A 30 -26.32 -2.76 -7.62
N GLU A 31 -26.02 -2.42 -6.38
CA GLU A 31 -26.86 -2.70 -5.21
C GLU A 31 -28.08 -1.75 -5.10
N GLY A 32 -28.24 -0.80 -6.03
CA GLY A 32 -29.34 0.15 -6.07
C GLY A 32 -29.32 1.20 -4.95
N VAL A 33 -28.21 1.33 -4.23
CA VAL A 33 -28.03 2.28 -3.12
C VAL A 33 -27.96 3.72 -3.64
N ILE A 34 -27.39 3.92 -4.83
CA ILE A 34 -27.32 5.22 -5.52
C ILE A 34 -27.67 5.08 -7.00
N SER A 35 -28.18 6.14 -7.62
CA SER A 35 -28.46 6.15 -9.06
C SER A 35 -27.19 6.39 -9.89
N PRO A 36 -27.16 5.96 -11.17
CA PRO A 36 -26.04 6.25 -12.07
C PRO A 36 -25.74 7.76 -12.19
N GLU A 37 -26.77 8.60 -12.21
CA GLU A 37 -26.63 10.06 -12.27
C GLU A 37 -26.00 10.62 -10.99
N THR A 38 -26.29 10.00 -9.84
CA THR A 38 -25.71 10.35 -8.55
C THR A 38 -24.23 9.96 -8.49
N ARG A 39 -23.86 8.77 -8.99
CA ARG A 39 -22.46 8.39 -9.18
C ARG A 39 -21.73 9.44 -10.03
N ASP A 40 -22.27 9.78 -11.19
CA ASP A 40 -21.60 10.67 -12.14
C ASP A 40 -21.40 12.08 -11.55
N ARG A 41 -22.33 12.54 -10.71
CA ARG A 41 -22.18 13.77 -9.94
C ARG A 41 -21.07 13.67 -8.88
N ILE A 42 -21.05 12.59 -8.09
CA ILE A 42 -20.02 12.37 -7.06
C ILE A 42 -18.62 12.32 -7.69
N ILE A 43 -18.45 11.61 -8.80
CA ILE A 43 -17.17 11.52 -9.50
C ILE A 43 -16.73 12.89 -10.01
N ARG A 44 -17.65 13.67 -10.60
CA ARG A 44 -17.37 15.01 -11.11
C ARG A 44 -16.93 15.95 -10.00
N GLU A 45 -17.69 16.04 -8.91
CA GLU A 45 -17.37 16.89 -7.76
C GLU A 45 -16.02 16.48 -7.13
N ALA A 46 -15.75 15.18 -7.01
CA ALA A 46 -14.46 14.69 -6.53
C ALA A 46 -13.32 15.11 -7.47
N VAL A 47 -13.47 14.99 -8.79
CA VAL A 47 -12.45 15.42 -9.76
C VAL A 47 -12.24 16.93 -9.75
N GLU A 48 -13.31 17.72 -9.64
CA GLU A 48 -13.22 19.19 -9.54
C GLU A 48 -12.53 19.64 -8.25
N SER A 49 -12.69 18.88 -7.16
CA SER A 49 -12.00 19.14 -5.89
C SER A 49 -10.50 18.82 -5.93
N LEU A 50 -10.04 18.07 -6.94
CA LEU A 50 -8.64 17.69 -7.15
C LEU A 50 -7.88 18.73 -7.99
N THR A 51 -8.13 20.03 -7.81
CA THR A 51 -7.40 21.07 -8.54
C THR A 51 -5.88 20.82 -8.47
N PRO A 52 -5.19 20.68 -9.62
CA PRO A 52 -3.76 20.40 -9.65
C PRO A 52 -3.01 21.49 -8.90
N GLN A 53 -2.23 21.13 -7.89
CA GLN A 53 -1.45 22.13 -7.16
C GLN A 53 -0.14 22.42 -7.89
N PRO A 54 0.33 23.69 -7.94
CA PRO A 54 1.66 24.00 -8.47
C PRO A 54 2.72 23.23 -7.67
N GLY A 55 3.45 22.34 -8.34
CA GLY A 55 4.43 21.45 -7.69
C GLY A 55 3.97 20.00 -7.52
N GLU A 56 2.73 19.67 -7.89
CA GLU A 56 2.25 18.28 -7.91
C GLU A 56 2.98 17.49 -9.00
N VAL A 57 3.80 16.53 -8.57
CA VAL A 57 4.59 15.67 -9.46
C VAL A 57 3.64 14.79 -10.25
N LYS A 58 3.53 15.05 -11.56
CA LYS A 58 2.96 14.09 -12.51
C LYS A 58 3.89 12.87 -12.53
N LEU A 59 3.56 11.84 -11.75
CA LEU A 59 4.19 10.54 -11.92
C LEU A 59 3.74 9.98 -13.27
N THR A 60 4.62 10.05 -14.25
CA THR A 60 4.33 9.71 -15.65
C THR A 60 4.33 8.19 -15.91
N SER A 61 4.75 7.39 -14.94
CA SER A 61 4.77 5.93 -15.05
C SER A 61 4.43 5.25 -13.72
N THR A 62 3.82 4.07 -13.82
CA THR A 62 3.57 3.18 -12.69
C THR A 62 4.86 2.77 -11.98
N GLU A 63 5.97 2.66 -12.72
CA GLU A 63 7.27 2.24 -12.20
C GLU A 63 7.90 3.31 -11.29
N ASP A 64 7.85 4.57 -11.71
CA ASP A 64 8.29 5.71 -10.90
C ASP A 64 7.45 5.84 -9.64
N PHE A 65 6.13 5.69 -9.77
CA PHE A 65 5.21 5.69 -8.64
C PHE A 65 5.54 4.58 -7.63
N ILE A 66 5.70 3.35 -8.09
CA ILE A 66 6.02 2.19 -7.23
C ILE A 66 7.34 2.45 -6.48
N ARG A 67 8.38 2.89 -7.19
CA ARG A 67 9.69 3.20 -6.60
C ARG A 67 9.56 4.23 -5.50
N ASP A 68 8.83 5.31 -5.74
CA ASP A 68 8.74 6.43 -4.82
C ASP A 68 7.91 6.06 -3.57
N VAL A 69 6.84 5.27 -3.73
CA VAL A 69 6.09 4.70 -2.59
C VAL A 69 6.97 3.81 -1.72
N PHE A 70 7.75 2.91 -2.31
CA PHE A 70 8.66 2.05 -1.55
C PHE A 70 9.78 2.86 -0.87
N ALA A 71 10.30 3.89 -1.52
CA ALA A 71 11.29 4.78 -0.92
C ALA A 71 10.73 5.50 0.30
N LYS A 72 9.54 6.11 0.17
CA LYS A 72 8.88 6.81 1.28
C LYS A 72 8.44 5.84 2.39
N GLY A 73 7.93 4.66 2.02
CA GLY A 73 7.57 3.59 2.96
C GLY A 73 8.76 3.11 3.81
N ARG A 74 9.98 3.09 3.24
CA ARG A 74 11.21 2.80 3.99
C ARG A 74 11.60 3.94 4.93
N GLU A 75 11.56 5.18 4.46
CA GLU A 75 11.84 6.37 5.27
C GLU A 75 10.91 6.46 6.49
N MET A 76 9.62 6.16 6.30
CA MET A 76 8.60 6.20 7.35
C MET A 76 8.50 4.90 8.18
N GLY A 77 9.32 3.89 7.87
CA GLY A 77 9.37 2.63 8.62
C GLY A 77 8.20 1.66 8.40
N TYR A 78 7.34 1.90 7.40
CA TYR A 78 6.20 1.05 7.07
C TYR A 78 6.59 -0.24 6.34
N THR A 79 7.72 -0.23 5.63
CA THR A 79 8.24 -1.42 4.97
C THR A 79 9.38 -2.03 5.79
N LYS A 80 9.09 -2.50 7.00
CA LYS A 80 10.04 -3.33 7.74
C LYS A 80 10.00 -4.72 7.11
N ALA A 81 11.14 -5.19 6.60
CA ALA A 81 11.26 -6.56 6.13
C ALA A 81 10.80 -7.51 7.26
N ALA A 82 9.92 -8.45 6.92
CA ALA A 82 9.59 -9.53 7.84
C ALA A 82 10.92 -10.17 8.29
N PRO A 83 11.08 -10.50 9.59
CA PRO A 83 12.27 -11.19 10.03
C PRO A 83 12.46 -12.44 9.17
N ALA A 84 13.65 -12.60 8.60
CA ALA A 84 13.96 -13.78 7.80
C ALA A 84 13.65 -15.01 8.64
N ALA A 85 12.89 -15.95 8.06
CA ALA A 85 12.64 -17.22 8.72
C ALA A 85 13.98 -17.84 9.11
N PRO A 86 14.14 -18.34 10.34
CA PRO A 86 15.38 -19.01 10.73
C PRO A 86 15.66 -20.16 9.77
N VAL A 87 16.93 -20.44 9.53
CA VAL A 87 17.36 -21.58 8.69
C VAL A 87 17.98 -22.65 9.55
N CYS A 88 17.79 -23.92 9.16
CA CYS A 88 18.40 -25.06 9.82
C CYS A 88 19.93 -24.96 9.71
N PRO A 89 20.68 -24.97 10.83
CA PRO A 89 22.15 -24.92 10.79
C PRO A 89 22.80 -26.14 10.16
N SER A 90 22.10 -27.28 10.14
CA SER A 90 22.66 -28.53 9.62
C SER A 90 22.44 -28.72 8.12
N CYS A 91 21.31 -28.26 7.57
CA CYS A 91 20.96 -28.50 6.17
C CYS A 91 20.58 -27.24 5.37
N GLY A 92 20.44 -26.09 6.01
CA GLY A 92 20.09 -24.82 5.35
C GLY A 92 18.61 -24.67 4.97
N ALA A 93 17.75 -25.66 5.27
CA ALA A 93 16.32 -25.55 5.00
C ALA A 93 15.66 -24.43 5.82
N GLU A 94 14.66 -23.76 5.25
CA GLU A 94 13.82 -22.82 5.98
C GLU A 94 13.15 -23.50 7.18
N ALA A 95 13.13 -22.80 8.30
CA ALA A 95 12.56 -23.27 9.53
C ALA A 95 11.56 -22.26 10.11
N ASP A 96 10.41 -22.77 10.53
CA ASP A 96 9.55 -22.15 11.53
C ASP A 96 10.30 -21.99 12.87
N PRO A 97 10.32 -20.78 13.48
CA PRO A 97 10.94 -20.54 14.78
C PRO A 97 10.33 -21.34 15.95
N ALA A 98 9.13 -21.88 15.82
CA ALA A 98 8.48 -22.71 16.84
C ALA A 98 8.91 -24.19 16.80
N GLN A 99 9.62 -24.64 15.76
CA GLN A 99 9.93 -26.06 15.60
C GLN A 99 11.16 -26.48 16.43
N ARG A 100 11.04 -27.60 17.15
CA ARG A 100 12.13 -28.15 17.98
C ARG A 100 13.14 -28.98 17.17
N PHE A 101 12.71 -29.50 16.02
CA PHE A 101 13.51 -30.33 15.11
C PHE A 101 13.21 -29.92 13.67
N CYS A 102 14.23 -29.96 12.82
CA CYS A 102 14.12 -29.62 11.41
C CYS A 102 13.24 -30.64 10.67
N ALA A 103 12.19 -30.16 10.00
CA ALA A 103 11.31 -31.01 9.20
C ALA A 103 11.99 -31.67 7.99
N SER A 104 13.09 -31.09 7.48
CA SER A 104 13.80 -31.63 6.31
C SER A 104 14.89 -32.65 6.66
N CYS A 105 15.59 -32.50 7.79
CA CYS A 105 16.74 -33.35 8.12
C CYS A 105 16.69 -33.98 9.52
N GLY A 106 15.70 -33.65 10.35
CA GLY A 106 15.55 -34.18 11.71
C GLY A 106 16.55 -33.62 12.73
N ALA A 107 17.47 -32.72 12.32
CA ALA A 107 18.41 -32.10 13.25
C ALA A 107 17.68 -31.27 14.31
N LYS A 108 18.20 -31.29 15.55
CA LYS A 108 17.66 -30.48 16.64
C LYS A 108 17.86 -29.01 16.33
N MET A 109 16.77 -28.24 16.38
CA MET A 109 16.83 -26.78 16.27
C MET A 109 17.34 -26.23 17.61
N ARG A 110 18.25 -25.26 17.52
CA ARG A 110 19.01 -24.67 18.63
C ARG A 110 18.26 -23.53 19.29
#